data_AF-A0A353D6T8-F1
#
_entry.id   AF-A0A353D6T8-F1
#
_cell.length_a   1.000
_cell.length_b   1.000
_cell.length_c   1.000
_cell.angle_alpha   90.00
_cell.angle_beta   90.00
_cell.angle_gamma   90.00
#
_symmetry.space_group_name_H-M   'P 1'
#
loop_
_entity.id
_entity.type
_entity.pdbx_description
1 polymer ?
#
loop_
_entity_poly.entity_id
_entity_poly.type
_entity_poly.pdbx_seq_one_letter_code
_entity_poly.pdbx_strand_id
1 'polypeptide(L)' 'MAKIRFQIAPDIEFKMDLEVDGIDPGSRDYDVQQHKAEVYQELERRLKNAFPEGVKIDRFEFGLSPESKG' A
#
# COMPACT_ATOMS: atom_id res chain seq x y z
N MET A 1 -22.71 -19.56 -15.83
CA MET A 1 -21.93 -18.46 -16.44
C MET A 1 -20.45 -18.76 -16.27
N ALA A 2 -19.62 -18.50 -17.28
CA ALA A 2 -18.18 -18.75 -17.17
C ALA A 2 -17.51 -17.64 -16.36
N LYS A 3 -16.64 -18.00 -15.40
CA LYS A 3 -15.79 -17.04 -14.67
C LYS A 3 -14.52 -16.79 -15.49
N ILE A 4 -14.24 -15.52 -15.78
CA ILE A 4 -12.98 -15.08 -16.38
C ILE A 4 -12.05 -14.68 -15.23
N ARG A 5 -10.87 -15.29 -15.17
CA ARG A 5 -9.77 -14.92 -14.26
C ARG A 5 -8.69 -14.26 -15.09
N PHE A 6 -8.26 -13.07 -14.69
CA PHE A 6 -7.11 -12.38 -15.28
C PHE A 6 -6.02 -12.22 -14.21
N GLN A 7 -4.76 -12.25 -14.64
CA GLN A 7 -3.58 -12.08 -13.81
C GLN A 7 -2.71 -11.03 -14.49
N ILE A 8 -2.26 -10.03 -13.74
CA ILE A 8 -1.38 -8.98 -14.24
C ILE A 8 -0.06 -9.05 -13.48
N ALA A 9 1.02 -9.20 -14.23
CA ALA A 9 2.42 -9.12 -13.83
C ALA A 9 3.15 -8.38 -14.99
N PRO A 10 4.25 -7.64 -14.74
CA PRO A 10 5.09 -7.72 -13.55
C PRO A 10 4.90 -6.61 -12.50
N ASP A 11 4.44 -5.41 -12.85
CA ASP A 11 4.46 -4.29 -11.90
C ASP A 11 3.10 -3.59 -11.84
N ILE A 12 2.32 -3.88 -10.81
CA ILE A 12 1.13 -3.09 -10.45
C ILE A 12 1.58 -2.07 -9.40
N GLU A 13 1.58 -0.79 -9.76
CA GLU A 13 1.83 0.31 -8.82
C GLU A 13 0.53 0.72 -8.14
N PHE A 14 0.44 0.54 -6.81
CA PHE A 14 -0.66 1.03 -6.00
C PHE A 14 -0.21 2.32 -5.30
N LYS A 15 -0.85 3.44 -5.64
CA LYS A 15 -0.69 4.71 -4.90
C LYS A 15 -1.78 4.83 -3.86
N MET A 16 -1.39 5.03 -2.61
CA MET A 16 -2.29 5.18 -1.49
C MET A 16 -1.77 6.28 -0.58
N ASP A 17 -2.59 7.29 -0.34
CA ASP A 17 -2.35 8.26 0.72
C ASP A 17 -2.94 7.72 2.03
N LEU A 18 -2.13 7.80 3.09
CA LEU A 18 -2.47 7.41 4.45
C LEU A 18 -1.85 8.41 5.42
N GLU A 19 -2.69 9.03 6.24
CA GLU A 19 -2.24 9.82 7.38
C GLU A 19 -1.92 8.86 8.53
N VAL A 20 -0.71 8.98 9.09
CA VAL A 20 -0.22 8.13 10.18
C VAL A 20 0.11 9.03 11.37
N ASP A 21 -0.54 8.78 12.51
CA ASP A 21 -0.32 9.56 13.72
C ASP A 21 1.14 9.47 14.19
N GLY A 22 1.76 10.61 14.44
CA GLY A 22 3.14 10.70 14.91
C GLY A 22 4.20 10.69 13.79
N ILE A 23 3.79 10.67 12.52
CA ILE A 23 4.67 10.85 11.36
C ILE A 23 4.42 12.21 10.72
N ASP A 24 5.50 12.93 10.47
CA ASP A 24 5.52 14.20 9.74
C ASP A 24 6.47 14.10 8.52
N PRO A 25 6.45 15.09 7.61
CA PRO A 25 7.32 15.07 6.42
C PRO A 25 8.83 15.07 6.71
N GLY A 26 9.25 15.42 7.94
CA GLY A 26 10.65 15.42 8.38
C GLY A 26 11.04 14.17 9.15
N SER A 27 10.12 13.22 9.34
CA SER A 27 10.33 12.00 10.10
C SER A 27 11.38 11.12 9.44
N ARG A 28 12.21 10.49 10.25
CA ARG A 28 13.26 9.61 9.71
C ARG A 28 12.62 8.34 9.15
N ASP A 29 13.24 7.78 8.12
CA ASP A 29 12.82 6.51 7.54
C ASP A 29 12.65 5.42 8.61
N TYR A 30 13.54 5.38 9.62
CA TYR A 30 13.43 4.43 10.72
C TYR A 30 12.10 4.51 11.48
N ASP A 31 11.62 5.73 11.75
CA ASP A 31 10.37 5.99 12.46
C ASP A 31 9.17 5.60 11.57
N VAL A 32 9.22 5.98 10.29
CA VAL A 32 8.21 5.59 9.28
C VAL A 32 8.09 4.08 9.15
N GLN A 33 9.22 3.35 9.13
CA GLN A 33 9.21 1.90 9.01
C GLN A 33 8.58 1.18 10.21
N GLN A 34 8.49 1.81 11.39
CA GLN A 34 7.80 1.21 12.55
C GLN A 34 6.30 1.01 12.31
N HIS A 35 5.69 1.80 11.43
CA HIS A 35 4.26 1.74 11.13
C HIS A 35 3.89 0.68 10.07
N LYS A 36 4.83 -0.16 9.65
CA LYS A 36 4.61 -1.17 8.59
C LYS A 36 3.36 -2.02 8.81
N ALA A 37 3.11 -2.44 10.05
CA ALA A 37 1.95 -3.28 10.38
C ALA A 37 0.61 -2.53 10.14
N GLU A 38 0.53 -1.28 10.57
CA GLU A 38 -0.64 -0.42 10.41
C GLU A 38 -0.90 -0.11 8.93
N VAL A 39 0.14 0.33 8.21
CA VAL A 39 0.04 0.64 6.77
C VAL A 39 -0.38 -0.61 5.98
N TYR A 40 0.18 -1.77 6.30
CA TYR A 40 -0.17 -3.02 5.65
C TYR A 40 -1.60 -3.47 5.96
N GLN A 41 -2.07 -3.30 7.20
CA GLN A 41 -3.46 -3.60 7.56
C GLN A 41 -4.47 -2.73 6.80
N GLU A 42 -4.19 -1.43 6.67
CA GLU A 42 -5.06 -0.53 5.91
C GLU A 42 -5.05 -0.86 4.41
N LEU A 43 -3.88 -1.17 3.86
CA LEU A 43 -3.77 -1.66 2.48
C LEU A 43 -4.59 -2.93 2.27
N GLU A 44 -4.44 -3.95 3.14
CA GLU A 44 -5.21 -5.18 3.06
C GLU A 44 -6.72 -4.93 3.14
N ARG A 45 -7.17 -4.01 4.02
CA ARG A 45 -8.58 -3.65 4.16
C ARG A 45 -9.13 -3.08 2.85
N ARG A 46 -8.40 -2.14 2.23
CA ARG A 46 -8.80 -1.55 0.93
C ARG A 46 -8.79 -2.58 -0.19
N LEU A 47 -7.78 -3.45 -0.24
CA LEU A 47 -7.69 -4.51 -1.25
C LEU A 47 -8.80 -5.55 -1.11
N LYS A 48 -9.15 -5.96 0.12
CA LYS A 48 -10.29 -6.88 0.34
C LYS A 48 -11.62 -6.28 -0.11
N ASN A 49 -11.80 -4.97 0.08
CA ASN A 49 -12.99 -4.26 -0.41
C ASN A 49 -13.03 -4.19 -1.95
N ALA A 50 -11.89 -3.96 -2.61
CA ALA A 50 -11.81 -3.82 -4.05
C ALA A 50 -11.79 -5.16 -4.81
N PHE A 51 -11.18 -6.19 -4.22
CA PHE A 51 -10.96 -7.51 -4.80
C PHE A 51 -11.42 -8.60 -3.81
N PRO A 52 -12.73 -8.83 -3.69
CA PRO A 52 -13.28 -9.79 -2.74
C PRO A 52 -12.87 -11.25 -3.02
N GLU A 53 -12.41 -11.57 -4.24
CA GLU A 53 -11.84 -12.88 -4.57
C GLU A 53 -10.40 -13.07 -4.06
N GLY A 54 -9.78 -12.01 -3.53
CA GLY A 54 -8.44 -12.00 -2.95
C GLY A 54 -7.35 -11.47 -3.89
N VAL A 55 -6.33 -10.84 -3.29
CA VAL A 55 -5.09 -10.42 -3.94
C VAL A 55 -3.93 -11.05 -3.18
N LYS A 56 -2.96 -11.62 -3.89
CA LYS A 56 -1.70 -12.09 -3.31
C LYS A 56 -0.65 -10.99 -3.43
N ILE A 57 -0.05 -10.60 -2.31
CA ILE A 57 1.04 -9.61 -2.27
C ILE A 57 2.34 -10.35 -1.95
N ASP A 58 3.23 -10.48 -2.93
CA ASP A 58 4.51 -11.18 -2.74
C ASP A 58 5.61 -10.26 -2.15
N ARG A 59 5.54 -8.95 -2.40
CA ARG A 59 6.44 -7.92 -1.85
C ARG A 59 5.65 -6.65 -1.53
N PHE A 60 5.95 -6.03 -0.38
CA PHE A 60 5.34 -4.77 0.04
C PHE A 60 6.43 -3.83 0.59
N GLU A 61 6.49 -2.62 0.02
CA GLU A 61 7.39 -1.54 0.39
C GLU A 61 6.61 -0.23 0.48
N PHE A 62 7.00 0.63 1.41
CA PHE A 62 6.38 1.93 1.62
C PHE A 62 7.41 2.91 2.21
N GLY A 63 7.15 4.20 2.04
CA GLY A 63 7.97 5.30 2.54
C GLY A 63 7.25 6.64 2.34
N LEU A 64 7.87 7.73 2.77
CA LEU A 64 7.35 9.07 2.54
C LEU A 64 7.29 9.34 1.03
N SER A 65 6.18 9.94 0.59
CA SER A 65 6.09 10.45 -0.78
C SER A 65 7.07 11.61 -0.91
N PRO A 66 8.00 11.62 -1.88
CA PRO A 66 8.77 12.81 -2.16
C PRO A 66 7.78 13.90 -2.56
N GLU A 67 7.75 15.02 -1.83
CA GLU A 67 6.96 16.18 -2.24
C GLU A 67 7.22 16.43 -3.72
N SER A 68 6.15 16.43 -4.52
CA SER A 68 6.24 16.92 -5.89
C SER A 68 6.75 18.35 -5.78
N LYS A 69 8.04 18.56 -6.08
CA LYS A 69 8.59 19.90 -6.22
C LYS A 69 7.81 20.58 -7.35
N GLY A 70 6.80 21.34 -6.95
CA GLY A 70 6.12 22.31 -7.80
C GLY A 70 7.06 23.44 -8.19
#